data_AF-A0A0D8X802-F1
#
_entry.id   AF-A0A0D8X802-F1
#
_cell.length_a   1.000
_cell.length_b   1.000
_cell.length_c   1.000
_cell.angle_alpha   90.00
_cell.angle_beta   90.00
_cell.angle_gamma   90.00
#
_symmetry.space_group_name_H-M   'P 1'
#
loop_
_entity.id
_entity.type
_entity.pdbx_description
1 polymer ?
#
loop_
_entity_poly.entity_id
_entity_poly.type
_entity_poly.pdbx_seq_one_letter_code
_entity_poly.pdbx_strand_id
1 'polypeptide(L)' 'MPLHPEYLKVLETKIADMSNISSRNYFAGSSVAAAFLSAFRGIVPLVHLDVASTAVSREKTGTGVMVQTLYNVCKNQH' A
#
# COMPACT_ATOMS: atom_id res chain seq x y z
N MET A 1 -5.50 -1.40 -7.59
CA MET A 1 -6.11 -1.77 -6.29
C MET A 1 -6.96 -0.61 -5.81
N PRO A 2 -8.24 -0.81 -5.48
CA PRO A 2 -9.09 0.30 -5.06
C PRO A 2 -8.80 0.72 -3.61
N LEU A 3 -8.88 2.02 -3.33
CA LEU A 3 -8.80 2.58 -1.98
C LEU A 3 -10.19 3.08 -1.57
N HIS A 4 -11.09 2.15 -1.26
CA HIS A 4 -12.42 2.50 -0.79
C HIS A 4 -12.39 2.93 0.69
N PRO A 5 -13.17 3.95 1.09
CA PRO A 5 -13.28 4.36 2.49
C PRO A 5 -13.69 3.23 3.44
N GLU A 6 -14.38 2.21 2.94
CA GLU A 6 -14.76 1.03 3.72
C GLU A 6 -13.57 0.23 4.27
N TYR A 7 -12.41 0.30 3.61
CA TYR A 7 -11.19 -0.35 4.11
C TYR A 7 -10.60 0.33 5.35
N LEU A 8 -11.02 1.55 5.69
CA LEU A 8 -10.70 2.16 6.98
C LEU A 8 -11.61 1.66 8.09
N LYS A 9 -12.88 1.39 7.79
CA LYS A 9 -13.86 0.90 8.79
C LYS A 9 -13.44 -0.44 9.38
N VAL A 10 -12.82 -1.30 8.58
CA VAL A 10 -12.35 -2.62 9.04
C VAL A 10 -11.14 -2.56 9.98
N LEU A 11 -10.53 -1.39 10.10
CA LEU A 11 -9.42 -1.10 11.01
C LEU A 11 -9.89 -0.42 12.31
N GLU A 12 -11.18 -0.11 12.46
CA GLU A 12 -11.71 0.46 13.69
C GLU A 12 -11.57 -0.54 14.86
N THR A 13 -11.21 -0.03 16.03
CA THR A 13 -11.06 -0.81 17.25
C THR A 13 -11.62 -0.06 18.45
N LYS A 14 -12.01 -0.81 19.48
CA LYS A 14 -12.62 -0.24 20.69
C LYS A 14 -11.61 0.31 21.70
N ILE A 15 -10.33 0.01 21.51
CA ILE A 15 -9.28 0.21 22.54
C ILE A 15 -8.25 1.25 22.08
N ALA A 16 -8.09 1.44 20.78
CA ALA A 16 -7.10 2.33 20.17
C ALA A 16 -7.73 3.12 19.03
N ASP A 17 -7.02 4.11 18.50
CA ASP A 17 -7.52 4.94 17.40
C ASP A 17 -7.70 4.13 16.11
N MET A 18 -6.84 3.13 15.88
CA MET A 18 -6.89 2.25 14.72
C MET A 18 -6.11 0.96 14.97
N SER A 19 -6.56 -0.15 14.37
CA SER A 19 -5.81 -1.40 14.26
C SER A 19 -4.85 -1.35 13.06
N ASN A 20 -3.69 -1.99 13.18
CA ASN A 20 -2.74 -2.10 12.07
C ASN A 20 -3.12 -3.20 11.04
N ILE A 21 -4.08 -4.05 11.38
CA ILE A 21 -4.54 -5.14 10.52
C ILE A 21 -6.04 -5.38 10.72
N SER A 22 -6.73 -5.81 9.67
CA SER A 22 -8.12 -6.27 9.77
C SER A 22 -8.21 -7.70 10.33
N SER A 23 -9.42 -8.13 10.66
CA SER A 23 -9.67 -9.53 11.04
C SER A 23 -9.34 -10.49 9.88
N ARG A 24 -9.03 -11.75 10.21
CA ARG A 24 -8.65 -12.81 9.24
C ARG A 24 -9.73 -13.11 8.20
N ASN A 25 -10.97 -12.70 8.44
CA ASN A 25 -12.11 -12.94 7.56
C ASN A 25 -12.22 -11.92 6.41
N TYR A 26 -11.35 -10.89 6.39
CA TYR A 26 -11.30 -9.90 5.31
C TYR A 26 -10.25 -10.26 4.25
N PHE A 27 -10.66 -10.40 2.99
CA PHE A 27 -9.82 -10.87 1.87
C PHE A 27 -9.19 -9.75 1.01
N ALA A 28 -8.90 -8.59 1.60
CA ALA A 28 -8.38 -7.40 0.88
C ALA A 28 -7.10 -6.83 1.50
N GLY A 29 -6.17 -7.70 1.92
CA GLY A 29 -4.98 -7.34 2.72
C GLY A 29 -4.17 -6.16 2.17
N SER A 30 -3.82 -6.17 0.89
CA SER A 30 -3.08 -5.05 0.28
C SER A 30 -3.88 -3.74 0.29
N SER A 31 -5.19 -3.78 0.01
CA SER A 31 -6.05 -2.58 0.02
C SER A 31 -6.21 -2.01 1.43
N VAL A 32 -6.36 -2.90 2.42
CA VAL A 32 -6.45 -2.55 3.82
C VAL A 32 -5.12 -1.97 4.33
N ALA A 33 -3.99 -2.55 3.92
CA ALA A 33 -2.67 -2.00 4.24
C ALA A 33 -2.46 -0.61 3.62
N ALA A 34 -2.88 -0.41 2.36
CA ALA A 34 -2.83 0.91 1.73
C ALA A 34 -3.76 1.92 2.44
N ALA A 35 -4.94 1.49 2.89
CA ALA A 35 -5.86 2.31 3.67
C ALA A 35 -5.25 2.73 5.01
N PHE A 36 -4.63 1.78 5.73
CA PHE A 36 -3.88 2.06 6.96
C PHE A 36 -2.81 3.15 6.73
N LEU A 37 -1.96 2.98 5.71
CA LEU A 37 -0.92 3.97 5.39
C LEU A 37 -1.48 5.35 5.03
N SER A 38 -2.65 5.40 4.39
CA SER A 38 -3.29 6.66 4.00
C SER A 38 -3.68 7.53 5.19
N ALA A 39 -3.89 6.95 6.36
CA ALA A 39 -4.19 7.70 7.59
C ALA A 39 -3.01 8.57 8.05
N PHE A 40 -1.78 8.26 7.62
CA PHE A 40 -0.56 8.95 8.05
C PHE A 40 -0.03 9.99 7.04
N ARG A 41 -0.67 10.14 5.87
CA ARG A 41 -0.17 11.03 4.81
C ARG A 41 -0.36 12.53 5.09
N GLY A 42 -1.25 12.88 6.02
CA GLY A 42 -1.72 14.25 6.22
C GLY A 42 -2.32 14.84 4.93
N ILE A 43 -1.76 15.96 4.47
CA ILE A 43 -2.19 16.66 3.24
C ILE A 43 -1.40 16.25 1.99
N VAL A 44 -0.39 15.39 2.13
CA VAL A 44 0.51 15.05 1.02
C VAL A 44 -0.17 14.03 0.11
N PRO A 45 -0.18 14.24 -1.23
CA PRO A 45 -0.62 13.23 -2.18
C PRO A 45 0.16 11.93 -1.98
N LEU A 46 -0.55 10.81 -1.79
CA LEU A 46 0.06 9.51 -1.49
C LEU A 46 -0.17 8.54 -2.65
N VAL A 47 0.91 7.86 -3.04
CA VAL A 47 0.87 6.62 -3.83
C VAL A 47 1.51 5.50 -3.02
N HIS A 48 0.86 4.35 -2.95
CA HIS A 48 1.41 3.13 -2.36
C HIS A 48 1.68 2.12 -3.49
N LEU A 49 2.93 1.64 -3.56
CA LEU A 49 3.38 0.67 -4.55
C LEU A 49 3.63 -0.68 -3.86
N ASP A 50 2.67 -1.60 -3.95
CA ASP A 50 2.83 -2.96 -3.44
C ASP A 50 3.65 -3.80 -4.43
N VAL A 51 4.90 -4.09 -4.07
CA VAL A 51 5.85 -4.86 -4.88
C VAL A 51 6.22 -6.19 -4.22
N ALA A 52 5.52 -6.61 -3.16
CA ALA A 52 5.91 -7.76 -2.36
C ALA A 52 6.06 -9.05 -3.19
N SER A 53 5.17 -9.25 -4.17
CA SER A 53 5.21 -10.42 -5.08
C SER A 53 6.12 -10.26 -6.30
N THR A 54 6.61 -9.05 -6.59
CA THR A 54 7.37 -8.76 -7.83
C THR A 54 8.81 -8.33 -7.58
N ALA A 55 9.18 -8.02 -6.34
CA ALA A 55 10.51 -7.53 -5.98
C ALA A 55 11.62 -8.60 -6.08
N VAL A 56 11.27 -9.88 -6.00
CA VAL A 56 12.22 -11.00 -5.97
C VAL A 56 11.90 -11.99 -7.08
N SER A 57 12.93 -12.37 -7.86
CA SER A 57 12.80 -13.36 -8.93
C SER A 57 12.71 -14.79 -8.37
N ARG A 58 12.45 -15.76 -9.25
CA ARG A 58 12.44 -17.19 -8.86
C ARG A 58 13.81 -17.66 -8.35
N GLU A 59 14.87 -17.03 -8.84
CA GLU A 59 16.28 -17.26 -8.47
C GLU A 59 16.66 -16.55 -7.16
N LYS A 60 15.69 -15.94 -6.45
CA LYS A 60 15.88 -15.21 -5.19
C LYS A 60 16.79 -13.99 -5.30
N THR A 61 16.84 -13.37 -6.48
CA THR A 61 17.56 -12.11 -6.71
C THR A 61 16.59 -10.95 -6.83
N GLY A 62 17.05 -9.74 -6.54
CA GLY A 62 16.23 -8.53 -6.69
C GLY A 62 15.96 -8.22 -8.16
N THR A 63 14.71 -7.96 -8.51
CA THR A 63 14.30 -7.71 -9.91
C THR A 63 14.52 -6.27 -10.35
N GLY A 64 14.67 -5.33 -9.41
CA GLY A 64 14.69 -3.90 -9.71
C GLY A 64 13.34 -3.36 -10.19
N VAL A 65 12.23 -4.06 -9.87
CA VAL A 65 10.88 -3.61 -10.21
C VAL A 65 10.64 -2.16 -9.75
N MET A 66 9.94 -1.39 -10.59
CA MET A 66 9.67 0.04 -10.41
C MET A 66 10.83 1.02 -10.60
N VAL A 67 12.10 0.60 -10.71
CA VAL A 67 13.22 1.53 -10.91
C VAL A 67 13.04 2.38 -12.17
N GLN A 68 12.79 1.73 -13.31
CA GLN A 68 12.56 2.44 -14.58
C GLN A 68 11.26 3.26 -14.55
N THR A 69 10.21 2.74 -13.92
CA THR A 69 8.93 3.45 -13.78
C THR A 69 9.11 4.76 -13.00
N LEU A 70 9.78 4.72 -11.85
CA LEU A 70 10.05 5.90 -11.03
C LEU A 70 10.96 6.90 -11.75
N TYR A 71 11.99 6.42 -12.44
CA TYR A 71 12.84 7.28 -13.28
C TYR A 71 12.01 8.03 -14.32
N ASN A 72 11.12 7.33 -15.04
CA ASN A 72 10.28 7.93 -16.07
C ASN A 72 9.25 8.90 -15.47
N VAL A 73 8.67 8.59 -14.30
CA VAL A 73 7.76 9.52 -13.60
C VAL A 73 8.50 10.81 -13.26
N CYS A 74 9.69 10.73 -12.66
CA CYS A 74 10.47 11.93 -12.32
C CYS A 74 10.91 12.70 -13.57
N LYS A 75 11.35 11.99 -14.62
CA LYS A 75 11.79 12.60 -15.87
C LYS A 75 10.65 13.34 -16.61
N ASN A 76 9.44 12.80 -16.56
CA ASN A 76 8.28 13.33 -17.29
C ASN A 76 7.44 14.29 -16.45
N GLN A 77 7.88 14.66 -15.24
CA GLN A 77 7.23 15.67 -14.40
C GLN A 77 7.62 17.11 -14.79
N HIS A 78 8.13 17.30 -16.01
CA HIS A 78 8.47 18.60 -16.61
C HIS A 78 7.46 18.98 -17.68
#